data_AF-A0A401P5N6-F1
#
_entry.id   AF-A0A401P5N6-F1
#
_cell.length_a   1.000
_cell.length_b   1.000
_cell.length_c   1.000
_cell.angle_alpha   90.00
_cell.angle_beta   90.00
_cell.angle_gamma   90.00
#
_symmetry.space_group_name_H-M   'P 1'
#
loop_
_entity.id
_entity.type
_entity.pdbx_description
1 polymer ?
#
loop_
_entity_poly.entity_id
_entity_poly.type
_entity_poly.pdbx_seq_one_letter_code
_entity_poly.pdbx_strand_id
1 'polypeptide(L)'
;MVATQQEMNDAQLPLSQRDYCAHYLIKFLKCKRDMWPNFLECKHERHDWDYCEHEDYVMRMKEYERERRLLMRKKKMEARQAA
;
A
#
# COMPACT_ATOMS: atom_id res chain seq x y z
N MET A 1 5.27 0.66 9.42
CA MET A 1 4.32 -0.46 9.64
C MET A 1 3.59 -0.20 10.94
N VAL A 2 2.28 0.03 10.87
CA VAL A 2 1.44 0.32 12.05
C VAL A 2 0.93 -0.98 12.68
N ALA A 3 0.52 -1.95 11.86
CA ALA A 3 0.14 -3.28 12.33
C ALA A 3 1.38 -4.08 12.76
N THR A 4 1.27 -4.79 13.88
CA THR A 4 2.33 -5.71 14.31
C THR A 4 2.31 -7.00 13.50
N GLN A 5 3.45 -7.69 13.42
CA GLN A 5 3.51 -8.97 12.70
C GLN A 5 2.64 -10.05 13.35
N GLN A 6 2.50 -10.01 14.67
CA GLN A 6 1.64 -10.92 15.44
C GLN A 6 0.17 -10.67 15.07
N GLU A 7 -0.28 -9.42 15.05
CA GLU A 7 -1.66 -9.06 14.66
C GLU A 7 -2.02 -9.53 13.24
N MET A 8 -1.10 -9.41 12.27
CA MET A 8 -1.32 -9.89 10.91
C MET A 8 -1.40 -11.42 10.82
N ASN A 9 -0.67 -12.13 11.67
CA ASN A 9 -0.71 -13.59 11.75
C ASN A 9 -2.00 -14.07 12.43
N ASP A 10 -2.42 -13.42 13.52
CA ASP A 10 -3.65 -13.73 14.25
C ASP A 10 -4.90 -13.47 13.39
N ALA A 11 -4.86 -12.42 12.56
CA ALA A 11 -5.89 -12.14 11.56
C ALA A 11 -5.84 -13.08 10.34
N GLN A 12 -4.84 -13.97 10.27
CA GLN A 12 -4.63 -14.93 9.17
C GLN A 12 -4.66 -14.29 7.77
N LEU A 13 -4.04 -13.12 7.64
CA LEU A 13 -4.00 -12.41 6.36
C LEU A 13 -3.14 -13.18 5.33
N PRO A 14 -3.56 -13.26 4.06
CA PRO A 14 -2.74 -13.83 3.00
C PRO A 14 -1.50 -12.97 2.76
N LEU A 15 -0.41 -13.58 2.31
CA LEU A 15 0.89 -12.91 2.14
C LEU A 15 0.81 -11.67 1.24
N SER A 16 -0.06 -11.71 0.22
CA SER A 16 -0.26 -10.59 -0.72
C SER A 16 -0.95 -9.37 -0.12
N GLN A 17 -1.58 -9.49 1.06
CA GLN A 17 -2.28 -8.39 1.74
C GLN A 17 -1.53 -7.91 2.99
N ARG A 18 -0.30 -8.40 3.20
CA ARG A 18 0.58 -7.99 4.31
C ARG A 18 1.45 -6.78 3.92
N ASP A 19 0.80 -5.79 3.34
CA ASP A 19 1.43 -4.55 2.90
C ASP A 19 1.44 -3.51 4.03
N TYR A 20 2.04 -2.34 3.77
CA TYR A 20 2.05 -1.23 4.73
C TYR A 20 0.64 -0.80 5.15
N CYS A 21 -0.34 -1.02 4.27
CA CYS A 21 -1.75 -0.73 4.46
C CYS A 21 -2.56 -1.76 5.29
N ALA A 22 -1.95 -2.88 5.72
CA ALA A 22 -2.68 -4.00 6.35
C ALA A 22 -3.49 -3.63 7.61
N HIS A 23 -3.15 -2.53 8.28
CA HIS A 23 -3.87 -2.03 9.45
C HIS A 23 -5.32 -1.58 9.14
N TYR A 24 -5.60 -1.07 7.94
CA TYR A 24 -6.98 -0.76 7.53
C TYR A 24 -7.77 -2.03 7.20
N LEU A 25 -7.12 -3.01 6.58
CA LEU A 25 -7.75 -4.29 6.28
C LEU A 25 -8.19 -5.04 7.55
N ILE A 26 -7.37 -5.03 8.60
CA ILE A 26 -7.73 -5.63 9.90
C ILE A 26 -8.98 -4.94 10.49
N LYS A 27 -9.08 -3.61 10.40
CA LYS A 27 -10.27 -2.86 10.84
C LYS A 27 -11.52 -3.26 10.06
N PHE A 28 -11.42 -3.29 8.73
CA PHE A 28 -12.52 -3.70 7.86
C PHE A 28 -13.01 -5.13 8.15
N LEU A 29 -12.09 -6.07 8.36
CA LEU A 29 -12.44 -7.45 8.72
C LEU A 29 -13.12 -7.54 10.10
N LYS A 30 -12.68 -6.71 11.05
CA LYS A 30 -13.29 -6.62 12.37
C LYS A 30 -14.73 -6.09 12.29
N CYS A 31 -14.95 -4.96 11.62
CA CYS A 31 -16.29 -4.40 11.40
C CYS A 31 -17.22 -5.36 10.66
N LYS A 32 -16.73 -6.08 9.64
CA LYS A 32 -17.52 -7.09 8.94
C LYS A 32 -17.98 -8.23 9.86
N ARG A 33 -17.16 -8.58 10.87
CA ARG A 33 -17.50 -9.59 11.87
C ARG A 33 -18.53 -9.05 12.88
N ASP A 34 -18.32 -7.82 13.36
CA ASP A 34 -19.14 -7.22 14.41
C ASP A 34 -20.54 -6.84 13.91
N MET A 35 -20.66 -6.41 12.64
CA MET A 35 -21.90 -5.88 12.06
C MET A 35 -22.75 -6.91 11.31
N TRP A 36 -22.46 -8.20 11.42
CA TRP A 36 -23.27 -9.25 10.79
C TRP A 36 -24.68 -9.28 11.40
N PRO A 37 -25.80 -9.18 10.64
CA PRO A 37 -25.99 -9.38 9.18
C PRO A 37 -26.03 -8.11 8.31
N ASN A 38 -25.78 -6.93 8.86
CA ASN A 38 -25.83 -5.65 8.15
C ASN A 38 -24.57 -5.41 7.30
N PHE A 39 -24.58 -5.87 6.06
CA PHE A 39 -23.44 -5.77 5.14
C PHE A 39 -23.10 -4.34 4.67
N LEU A 40 -24.02 -3.38 4.80
CA LEU A 40 -23.91 -2.06 4.16
C LEU A 40 -23.23 -0.99 5.01
N GLU A 41 -23.02 -1.25 6.30
CA GLU A 41 -22.57 -0.23 7.26
C GLU A 41 -21.05 -0.02 7.19
N CYS A 42 -20.30 -1.03 6.76
CA CYS A 42 -18.84 -1.04 6.74
C CYS A 42 -18.19 -0.34 5.51
N LYS A 43 -18.82 0.69 4.96
CA LYS A 43 -18.35 1.36 3.73
C LYS A 43 -17.17 2.31 3.97
N HIS A 44 -17.16 2.99 5.11
CA HIS A 44 -16.10 3.94 5.44
C HIS A 44 -14.75 3.25 5.58
N GLU A 45 -14.70 2.16 6.32
CA GLU A 45 -13.46 1.42 6.55
C GLU A 45 -12.94 0.74 5.27
N ARG A 46 -13.87 0.33 4.40
CA ARG A 46 -13.51 -0.16 3.06
C ARG A 46 -12.87 0.95 2.23
N HIS A 47 -13.48 2.13 2.21
CA HIS A 47 -12.93 3.29 1.50
C HIS A 47 -11.57 3.70 2.04
N ASP A 48 -11.35 3.64 3.36
CA ASP A 48 -10.05 3.97 3.97
C ASP A 48 -8.96 2.99 3.52
N TRP A 49 -9.29 1.70 3.44
CA TRP A 49 -8.37 0.69 2.90
C TRP A 49 -8.09 0.93 1.41
N ASP A 50 -9.12 1.12 0.59
CA ASP A 50 -8.99 1.37 -0.85
C ASP A 50 -8.16 2.65 -1.13
N TYR A 51 -8.37 3.70 -0.33
CA TYR A 51 -7.64 4.95 -0.43
C TYR A 51 -6.15 4.77 -0.12
N CYS A 52 -5.84 4.03 0.93
CA CYS A 52 -4.47 3.74 1.32
C CYS A 52 -3.74 2.86 0.29
N GLU A 53 -4.41 1.87 -0.32
CA GLU A 53 -3.84 1.11 -1.45
C GLU A 53 -3.56 2.00 -2.67
N HIS A 54 -4.45 2.97 -2.92
CA HIS A 54 -4.24 3.95 -3.98
C HIS A 54 -3.01 4.85 -3.70
N GLU A 55 -2.82 5.30 -2.45
CA GLU A 55 -1.62 6.06 -2.06
C GLU A 55 -0.34 5.24 -2.25
N ASP A 56 -0.34 3.96 -1.85
CA ASP A 56 0.80 3.05 -2.06
C ASP A 56 1.10 2.87 -3.56
N TYR A 57 0.06 2.76 -4.40
CA TYR A 57 0.24 2.70 -5.85
C TYR A 57 0.85 3.99 -6.40
N VAL A 58 0.39 5.16 -5.95
CA VAL A 58 0.95 6.46 -6.35
C VAL A 58 2.41 6.59 -5.92
N MET A 59 2.79 6.06 -4.75
CA MET A 59 4.18 6.05 -4.29
C MET A 59 5.07 5.20 -5.21
N ARG A 60 4.62 4.02 -5.60
CA ARG A 60 5.34 3.17 -6.57
C ARG A 60 5.53 3.85 -7.93
N MET A 61 4.53 4.60 -8.40
CA MET A 61 4.63 5.40 -9.62
C MET A 61 5.68 6.51 -9.50
N LYS A 62 5.77 7.17 -8.35
CA LYS A 62 6.78 8.20 -8.07
C LYS A 62 8.19 7.61 -8.04
N GLU A 63 8.37 6.42 -7.46
CA GLU A 63 9.65 5.71 -7.43
C GLU A 63 10.13 5.37 -8.84
N TYR A 64 9.22 4.85 -9.68
CA TYR A 64 9.51 4.56 -11.08
C TYR A 64 9.97 5.81 -11.85
N GLU A 65 9.24 6.93 -11.73
CA GLU A 65 9.64 8.18 -12.37
C GLU A 65 10.98 8.70 -11.84
N ARG A 66 11.24 8.56 -10.53
CA ARG A 66 12.49 8.98 -9.90
C ARG A 66 13.67 8.22 -10.50
N GLU A 67 13.59 6.90 -10.60
CA GLU A 67 14.65 6.09 -11.21
C GLU A 67 14.86 6.44 -12.67
N ARG A 68 13.79 6.60 -13.44
CA ARG A 68 13.85 7.03 -14.84
C ARG A 68 14.60 8.36 -14.99
N ARG A 69 14.30 9.36 -14.15
CA ARG A 69 14.98 10.66 -14.18
C ARG A 69 16.46 10.55 -13.79
N LEU A 70 16.80 9.70 -12.81
CA LEU A 70 18.18 9.45 -12.40
C LEU A 70 19.00 8.78 -13.50
N LEU A 71 18.46 7.77 -14.18
CA LEU A 71 19.11 7.09 -15.30
C LEU A 71 19.37 8.05 -16.47
N MET A 72 18.39 8.90 -16.80
CA MET A 72 18.56 9.92 -17.85
C MET A 72 19.65 10.94 -17.49
N ARG A 73 19.75 11.33 -16.21
CA ARG A 73 20.81 12.22 -15.74
C ARG A 73 22.19 11.55 -15.80
N LYS A 74 22.30 10.29 -15.36
CA LYS A 74 23.55 9.50 -15.45
C LYS A 74 24.06 9.43 -16.89
N LYS A 75 23.19 9.05 -17.84
CA LYS A 75 23.52 8.99 -19.27
C LYS A 75 24.02 10.33 -19.82
N LYS A 76 23.42 11.45 -19.40
CA LYS A 76 23.89 12.80 -19.80
C LYS A 76 25.26 13.16 -19.22
N MET A 77 25.52 12.77 -17.97
CA MET A 77 26.82 13.02 -17.32
C MET A 77 27.93 12.19 -17.97
N GLU A 78 27.67 10.92 -18.27
CA GLU A 78 28.59 10.02 -18.98
C GLU A 78 28.91 10.54 -20.37
N ALA A 79 27.90 10.99 -21.13
CA ALA A 79 28.11 11.59 -22.44
C ALA A 79 28.95 12.87 -22.39
N ARG A 80 28.84 13.67 -21.32
CA ARG A 80 29.66 14.88 -21.11
C ARG A 80 31.09 14.55 -20.68
N GLN A 81 31.32 13.46 -19.96
CA GLN A 81 32.67 13.02 -19.57
C GLN A 81 33.42 12.34 -20.72
N ALA A 82 32.69 11.73 -21.66
CA ALA A 82 33.28 11.09 -22.84
C ALA A 82 33.63 12.07 -23.98
N ALA A 83 33.14 13.31 -23.92
CA ALA A 83 33.41 14.38 -24.88
C ALA A 83 34.50 15.32 -24.35
#